data_AF-A2EGF4-F1
#
_entry.id   AF-A2EGF4-F1
#
_cell.length_a   1.000
_cell.length_b   1.000
_cell.length_c   1.000
_cell.angle_alpha   90.00
_cell.angle_beta   90.00
_cell.angle_gamma   90.00
#
_symmetry.space_group_name_H-M   'P 1'
#
loop_
_entity.id
_entity.type
_entity.pdbx_description
1 polymer ?
#
loop_
_entity_poly.entity_id
_entity_poly.type
_entity_poly.pdbx_seq_one_letter_code
_entity_poly.pdbx_strand_id
1 'polypeptide(L)'
;MTLDIQHSQEQPDPISMAGSDAKVIDAHNYRFRYTLDKIFEKFTQLETLNLSYCGITKLPISLFALNSLKQLDISHNVIEQIPFELGSMQNLQELDVSNNPFAVTLSKECELDSGHLIPFLRKLVQKNPKPQARTFAPIKNPPKKNGFMLLSYNILAPYCVRPDRFPFSPPKYLNADQRIALIEEQIIEFPVSIVCLQEVEGSVYKEKLEPFMHERGFHCTYCQKGRAEKLNEAFREMVHGQATFVRNSHLTVIKTECIQYRNMQQAQLLPSFAELKKHDETAIISIVQHKSAPNLFIAIVNIHLYWEQTGNDDVRTSQLYLALEAAKNIVKQHSSNYDIIIAGDFNSESQTTPHRWLVQNGFFDVYDSFGLSPRFTIYGASFHKTIDFIYSTVNKIRPISILQSYNEEEILQRYVAFPHDYFPSDHLPIVACFAMPKKNHTTSELFNTIQIDKPEKTPCTIAIGSGKSAKIVITKEKSTD
;
A
#
# COMPACT_ATOMS: atom_id res chain seq x y z
N MET A 1 -44.42 -21.77 18.47
CA MET A 1 -43.93 -23.12 18.81
C MET A 1 -42.42 -23.01 18.89
N THR A 2 -41.86 -22.93 20.09
CA THR A 2 -40.41 -22.96 20.30
C THR A 2 -40.03 -24.44 20.27
N LEU A 3 -39.35 -24.90 19.21
CA LEU A 3 -38.77 -26.25 19.22
C LEU A 3 -37.48 -26.19 20.05
N ASP A 4 -37.57 -26.63 21.30
CA ASP A 4 -36.41 -26.86 22.16
C ASP A 4 -35.94 -28.31 21.92
N ILE A 5 -34.88 -28.46 21.12
CA ILE A 5 -34.40 -29.77 20.66
C ILE A 5 -33.09 -30.08 21.41
N GLN A 6 -33.23 -30.49 22.67
CA GLN A 6 -32.11 -31.06 23.42
C GLN A 6 -32.13 -32.59 23.35
N HIS A 7 -31.02 -33.14 22.84
CA HIS A 7 -30.57 -34.53 22.95
C HIS A 7 -31.27 -35.61 22.09
N SER A 8 -30.75 -35.86 20.88
CA SER A 8 -30.41 -37.23 20.45
C SER A 8 -29.52 -37.25 19.20
N GLN A 9 -28.54 -38.15 19.17
CA GLN A 9 -27.64 -38.43 18.05
C GLN A 9 -28.32 -39.13 16.85
N GLU A 10 -29.66 -39.26 16.88
CA GLU A 10 -30.48 -39.94 15.87
C GLU A 10 -31.65 -39.09 15.34
N GLN A 11 -31.85 -37.87 15.85
CA GLN A 11 -32.94 -37.00 15.40
C GLN A 11 -32.61 -36.24 14.10
N PRO A 12 -33.64 -35.97 13.26
CA PRO A 12 -33.48 -35.12 12.09
C PRO A 12 -32.99 -33.72 12.49
N ASP A 13 -32.27 -33.07 11.59
CA ASP A 13 -31.73 -31.71 11.79
C ASP A 13 -32.83 -30.75 12.30
N PRO A 14 -32.65 -30.04 13.43
CA PRO A 14 -33.59 -29.07 13.99
C PRO A 14 -34.17 -28.10 12.96
N ILE A 15 -33.32 -27.64 12.04
CA ILE A 15 -33.68 -26.73 10.97
C ILE A 15 -34.49 -27.48 9.90
N SER A 16 -34.20 -28.76 9.65
CA SER A 16 -35.02 -29.57 8.73
C SER A 16 -36.44 -29.82 9.26
N MET A 17 -36.60 -29.95 10.58
CA MET A 17 -37.89 -30.19 11.25
C MET A 17 -38.73 -28.93 11.41
N ALA A 18 -38.12 -27.74 11.35
CA ALA A 18 -38.84 -26.49 11.46
C ALA A 18 -39.67 -26.19 10.18
N GLY A 19 -40.92 -25.77 10.41
CA GLY A 19 -41.81 -25.24 9.37
C GLY A 19 -41.28 -23.92 8.81
N SER A 20 -41.59 -23.61 7.55
CA SER A 20 -41.16 -22.37 6.89
C SER A 20 -41.67 -21.09 7.58
N ASP A 21 -42.68 -21.22 8.44
CA ASP A 21 -43.30 -20.17 9.27
C ASP A 21 -42.63 -20.01 10.65
N ALA A 22 -41.60 -20.81 10.96
CA ALA A 22 -40.89 -20.72 12.23
C ALA A 22 -40.26 -19.33 12.43
N LYS A 23 -40.56 -18.74 13.59
CA LYS A 23 -39.99 -17.45 14.04
C LYS A 23 -38.76 -17.60 14.93
N VAL A 24 -38.62 -18.75 15.58
CA VAL A 24 -37.52 -19.06 16.49
C VAL A 24 -37.02 -20.45 16.16
N ILE A 25 -35.71 -20.58 15.96
CA ILE A 25 -35.02 -21.86 15.83
C ILE A 25 -33.87 -21.84 16.82
N ASP A 26 -33.87 -22.81 17.73
CA ASP A 26 -32.75 -23.05 18.63
C ASP A 26 -32.11 -24.40 18.28
N ALA A 27 -30.86 -24.35 17.82
CA ALA A 27 -30.04 -25.50 17.51
C ALA A 27 -28.78 -25.54 18.40
N HIS A 28 -28.80 -24.90 19.56
CA HIS A 28 -27.68 -24.90 20.51
C HIS A 28 -27.11 -26.31 20.72
N ASN A 29 -25.78 -26.42 20.61
CA ASN A 29 -25.04 -27.68 20.79
C ASN A 29 -25.47 -28.81 19.84
N TYR A 30 -26.06 -28.47 18.69
CA TYR A 30 -26.39 -29.43 17.65
C TYR A 30 -25.21 -29.62 16.68
N ARG A 31 -24.82 -30.88 16.45
CA ARG A 31 -23.74 -31.21 15.49
C ARG A 31 -24.31 -31.54 14.13
N PHE A 32 -24.23 -30.57 13.21
CA PHE A 32 -24.63 -30.77 11.82
C PHE A 32 -23.71 -31.79 11.13
N ARG A 33 -24.31 -32.81 10.49
CA ARG A 33 -23.58 -33.83 9.72
C ARG A 33 -23.26 -33.39 8.30
N TYR A 34 -23.98 -32.40 7.79
CA TYR A 34 -23.86 -31.86 6.44
C TYR A 34 -23.68 -30.34 6.51
N THR A 35 -23.18 -29.75 5.43
CA THR A 35 -23.14 -28.29 5.30
C THR A 35 -24.56 -27.72 5.32
N LEU A 36 -24.73 -26.55 5.94
CA LEU A 36 -26.02 -25.84 6.07
C LEU A 36 -26.50 -25.21 4.75
N ASP A 37 -26.10 -25.75 3.61
CA ASP A 37 -26.28 -25.09 2.31
C ASP A 37 -27.76 -24.97 1.94
N LYS A 38 -28.20 -23.75 1.62
CA LYS A 38 -29.58 -23.39 1.22
C LYS A 38 -30.68 -23.66 2.23
N ILE A 39 -30.35 -24.16 3.42
CA ILE A 39 -31.35 -24.58 4.42
C ILE A 39 -32.23 -23.40 4.89
N PHE A 40 -31.69 -22.18 4.84
CA PHE A 40 -32.35 -20.98 5.31
C PHE A 40 -33.30 -20.33 4.29
N GLU A 41 -33.29 -20.74 3.01
CA GLU A 41 -34.08 -20.10 1.94
C GLU A 41 -35.60 -20.10 2.22
N LYS A 42 -36.11 -21.12 2.93
CA LYS A 42 -37.54 -21.25 3.26
C LYS A 42 -37.99 -20.45 4.47
N PHE A 43 -37.08 -19.92 5.30
CA PHE A 43 -37.37 -19.35 6.63
C PHE A 43 -37.52 -17.83 6.62
N THR A 44 -38.33 -17.30 5.70
CA THR A 44 -38.49 -15.85 5.50
C THR A 44 -39.03 -15.07 6.71
N GLN A 45 -39.63 -15.76 7.68
CA GLN A 45 -40.21 -15.18 8.91
C GLN A 45 -39.35 -15.39 10.17
N LEU A 46 -38.15 -15.99 10.05
CA LEU A 46 -37.30 -16.27 11.21
C LEU A 46 -36.81 -14.97 11.84
N GLU A 47 -37.07 -14.80 13.14
CA GLU A 47 -36.70 -13.63 13.94
C GLU A 47 -35.54 -13.92 14.91
N THR A 48 -35.46 -15.15 15.45
CA THR A 48 -34.40 -15.58 16.38
C THR A 48 -33.78 -16.90 15.92
N LEU A 49 -32.45 -16.95 15.85
CA LEU A 49 -31.69 -18.14 15.47
C LEU A 49 -30.51 -18.34 16.42
N ASN A 50 -30.49 -19.48 17.12
CA ASN A 50 -29.37 -19.90 17.95
C ASN A 50 -28.64 -21.07 17.31
N LEU A 51 -27.37 -20.87 16.97
CA LEU A 51 -26.43 -21.84 16.40
C LEU A 51 -25.15 -21.95 17.27
N SER A 52 -25.23 -21.58 18.55
CA SER A 52 -24.07 -21.67 19.45
C SER A 52 -23.64 -23.12 19.68
N TYR A 53 -22.34 -23.34 19.90
CA TYR A 53 -21.77 -24.68 20.17
C TYR A 53 -22.01 -25.74 19.09
N CYS A 54 -22.23 -25.34 17.84
CA CYS A 54 -22.56 -26.27 16.75
C CYS A 54 -21.35 -26.82 15.98
N GLY A 55 -20.13 -26.36 16.30
CA GLY A 55 -18.91 -26.72 15.58
C GLY A 55 -18.86 -26.16 14.14
N ILE A 56 -19.56 -25.07 13.88
CA ILE A 56 -19.66 -24.44 12.56
C ILE A 56 -18.31 -23.83 12.19
N THR A 57 -17.85 -24.11 10.97
CA THR A 57 -16.65 -23.49 10.39
C THR A 57 -16.97 -22.39 9.39
N LYS A 58 -18.14 -22.48 8.73
CA LYS A 58 -18.65 -21.51 7.74
C LYS A 58 -20.17 -21.43 7.81
N LEU A 59 -20.70 -20.20 7.70
CA LEU A 59 -22.13 -19.96 7.59
C LEU A 59 -22.57 -19.99 6.11
N PRO A 60 -23.77 -20.51 5.80
CA PRO A 60 -24.27 -20.56 4.43
C PRO A 60 -24.77 -19.19 3.97
N ILE A 61 -24.59 -18.86 2.68
CA ILE A 61 -25.02 -17.57 2.11
C ILE A 61 -26.52 -17.31 2.32
N SER A 62 -27.35 -18.37 2.32
CA SER A 62 -28.78 -18.26 2.55
C SER A 62 -29.15 -17.70 3.94
N LEU A 63 -28.27 -17.80 4.95
CA LEU A 63 -28.50 -17.21 6.27
C LEU A 63 -28.56 -15.68 6.19
N PHE A 64 -27.69 -15.08 5.38
CA PHE A 64 -27.59 -13.62 5.26
C PHE A 64 -28.75 -13.00 4.45
N ALA A 65 -29.57 -13.82 3.80
CA ALA A 65 -30.78 -13.41 3.10
C ALA A 65 -32.02 -13.33 4.02
N LEU A 66 -31.89 -13.71 5.29
CA LEU A 66 -32.98 -13.68 6.27
C LEU A 66 -33.29 -12.25 6.72
N ASN A 67 -34.11 -11.55 5.94
CA ASN A 67 -34.47 -10.15 6.21
C ASN A 67 -35.24 -9.95 7.53
N SER A 68 -35.90 -10.97 8.07
CA SER A 68 -36.68 -10.86 9.31
C SER A 68 -35.86 -11.10 10.58
N LEU A 69 -34.61 -11.59 10.45
CA LEU A 69 -33.81 -12.02 11.61
C LEU A 69 -33.36 -10.81 12.44
N LYS A 70 -33.65 -10.88 13.75
CA LYS A 70 -33.34 -9.86 14.76
C LYS A 70 -32.27 -10.31 15.73
N GLN A 71 -32.24 -11.60 16.07
CA GLN A 71 -31.32 -12.17 17.04
C GLN A 71 -30.58 -13.36 16.43
N LEU A 72 -29.25 -13.32 16.46
CA LEU A 72 -28.38 -14.39 15.97
C LEU A 72 -27.28 -14.71 16.99
N ASP A 73 -27.24 -15.95 17.45
CA ASP A 73 -26.13 -16.46 18.26
C ASP A 73 -25.35 -17.50 17.45
N ILE A 74 -24.08 -17.19 17.16
CA ILE A 74 -23.11 -18.11 16.54
C ILE A 74 -21.87 -18.28 17.42
N SER A 75 -21.98 -17.99 18.70
CA SER A 75 -20.90 -18.09 19.67
C SER A 75 -20.41 -19.54 19.83
N HIS A 76 -19.17 -19.70 20.34
CA HIS A 76 -18.59 -21.01 20.63
C HIS A 76 -18.57 -21.97 19.42
N ASN A 77 -18.21 -21.46 18.25
CA ASN A 77 -18.01 -22.22 17.03
C ASN A 77 -16.53 -22.22 16.60
N VAL A 78 -16.24 -22.64 15.38
CA VAL A 78 -14.88 -22.74 14.83
C VAL A 78 -14.75 -21.86 13.59
N ILE A 79 -15.39 -20.68 13.62
CA ILE A 79 -15.38 -19.73 12.51
C ILE A 79 -14.08 -18.91 12.58
N GLU A 80 -13.22 -19.06 11.57
CA GLU A 80 -11.91 -18.38 11.53
C GLU A 80 -11.96 -16.96 10.94
N GLN A 81 -12.99 -16.67 10.13
CA GLN A 81 -13.16 -15.39 9.45
C GLN A 81 -14.52 -14.80 9.79
N ILE A 82 -14.55 -13.51 10.12
CA ILE A 82 -15.82 -12.83 10.37
C ILE A 82 -16.66 -12.80 9.09
N PRO A 83 -17.92 -13.27 9.11
CA PRO A 83 -18.78 -13.18 7.94
C PRO A 83 -19.27 -11.75 7.77
N PHE A 84 -18.62 -10.99 6.88
CA PHE A 84 -18.93 -9.58 6.62
C PHE A 84 -20.41 -9.38 6.22
N GLU A 85 -21.03 -10.39 5.63
CA GLU A 85 -22.44 -10.42 5.25
C GLU A 85 -23.39 -10.18 6.44
N LEU A 86 -22.96 -10.44 7.67
CA LEU A 86 -23.69 -10.06 8.89
C LEU A 86 -23.99 -8.55 8.92
N GLY A 87 -23.07 -7.72 8.41
CA GLY A 87 -23.26 -6.28 8.29
C GLY A 87 -24.36 -5.89 7.29
N SER A 88 -24.79 -6.78 6.41
CA SER A 88 -25.87 -6.53 5.45
C SER A 88 -27.27 -6.78 6.02
N MET A 89 -27.35 -7.47 7.17
CA MET A 89 -28.61 -7.84 7.81
C MET A 89 -29.24 -6.62 8.51
N GLN A 90 -30.20 -5.98 7.84
CA GLN A 90 -30.75 -4.68 8.25
C GLN A 90 -31.54 -4.73 9.57
N ASN A 91 -32.23 -5.84 9.84
CA ASN A 91 -33.08 -5.99 11.02
C ASN A 91 -32.38 -6.65 12.22
N LEU A 92 -31.10 -7.04 12.08
CA LEU A 92 -30.32 -7.62 13.16
C LEU A 92 -30.10 -6.59 14.28
N GLN A 93 -30.40 -6.99 15.51
CA GLN A 93 -30.40 -6.18 16.74
C GLN A 93 -29.49 -6.79 17.81
N GLU A 94 -29.48 -8.12 17.91
CA GLU A 94 -28.62 -8.87 18.83
C GLU A 94 -27.78 -9.87 18.03
N LEU A 95 -26.49 -9.86 18.31
CA LEU A 95 -25.50 -10.70 17.64
C LEU A 95 -24.45 -11.11 18.67
N ASP A 96 -24.26 -12.42 18.83
CA ASP A 96 -23.13 -12.99 19.57
C ASP A 96 -22.28 -13.83 18.62
N VAL A 97 -21.01 -13.44 18.50
CA VAL A 97 -19.97 -14.15 17.74
C VAL A 97 -18.81 -14.61 18.62
N SER A 98 -18.91 -14.40 19.93
CA SER A 98 -17.85 -14.62 20.90
C SER A 98 -17.36 -16.07 20.87
N ASN A 99 -16.12 -16.28 21.35
CA ASN A 99 -15.55 -17.62 21.46
C ASN A 99 -15.45 -18.38 20.13
N ASN A 100 -15.14 -17.66 19.04
CA ASN A 100 -14.70 -18.22 17.76
C ASN A 100 -13.21 -17.90 17.53
N PRO A 101 -12.47 -18.73 16.76
CA PRO A 101 -11.04 -18.54 16.50
C PRO A 101 -10.75 -17.46 15.44
N PHE A 102 -11.34 -16.28 15.58
CA PHE A 102 -11.07 -15.14 14.69
C PHE A 102 -9.61 -14.71 14.78
N ALA A 103 -9.12 -14.08 13.70
CA ALA A 103 -7.79 -13.48 13.69
C ALA A 103 -7.62 -12.53 14.89
N VAL A 104 -6.44 -12.56 15.52
CA VAL A 104 -6.10 -11.76 16.72
C VAL A 104 -6.37 -10.25 16.51
N THR A 105 -6.26 -9.80 15.27
CA THR A 105 -6.53 -8.42 14.84
C THR A 105 -8.01 -8.02 14.90
N LEU A 106 -8.95 -8.98 14.88
CA LEU A 106 -10.40 -8.76 14.98
C LEU A 106 -10.96 -9.11 16.37
N SER A 107 -10.17 -9.75 17.24
CA SER A 107 -10.70 -10.35 18.46
C SER A 107 -11.34 -9.31 19.37
N LYS A 108 -10.76 -8.10 19.45
CA LYS A 108 -11.29 -7.01 20.27
C LYS A 108 -12.65 -6.53 19.77
N GLU A 109 -12.80 -6.41 18.45
CA GLU A 109 -14.05 -5.99 17.81
C GLU A 109 -15.14 -7.04 17.99
N CYS A 110 -14.77 -8.34 17.93
CA CYS A 110 -15.68 -9.46 18.10
C CYS A 110 -16.13 -9.72 19.55
N GLU A 111 -15.43 -9.13 20.53
CA GLU A 111 -15.79 -9.16 21.95
C GLU A 111 -16.70 -7.99 22.36
N LEU A 112 -17.00 -7.07 21.43
CA LEU A 112 -17.90 -5.95 21.68
C LEU A 112 -19.35 -6.40 21.81
N ASP A 113 -20.16 -5.63 22.54
CA ASP A 113 -21.60 -5.82 22.58
C ASP A 113 -22.24 -5.61 21.19
N SER A 114 -23.46 -6.12 21.00
CA SER A 114 -24.17 -6.01 19.72
C SER A 114 -24.40 -4.56 19.28
N GLY A 115 -24.49 -3.61 20.22
CA GLY A 115 -24.64 -2.18 19.97
C GLY A 115 -23.43 -1.56 19.29
N HIS A 116 -22.25 -2.15 19.42
CA HIS A 116 -21.02 -1.71 18.75
C HIS A 116 -20.61 -2.63 17.58
N LEU A 117 -20.72 -3.95 17.76
CA LEU A 117 -20.32 -4.94 16.75
C LEU A 117 -21.16 -4.81 15.47
N ILE A 118 -22.48 -4.66 15.58
CA ILE A 118 -23.35 -4.58 14.40
C ILE A 118 -23.06 -3.30 13.57
N PRO A 119 -22.97 -2.08 14.15
CA PRO A 119 -22.53 -0.90 13.40
C PRO A 119 -21.15 -1.05 12.75
N PHE A 120 -20.19 -1.67 13.44
CA PHE A 120 -18.88 -1.94 12.89
C PHE A 120 -18.96 -2.84 11.64
N LEU A 121 -19.70 -3.95 11.71
CA LEU A 121 -19.92 -4.85 10.56
C LEU A 121 -20.64 -4.14 9.41
N ARG A 122 -21.64 -3.32 9.71
CA ARG A 122 -22.33 -2.48 8.71
C ARG A 122 -21.34 -1.55 8.00
N LYS A 123 -20.44 -0.90 8.75
CA LYS A 123 -19.41 -0.02 8.18
C LYS A 123 -18.46 -0.77 7.24
N LEU A 124 -18.15 -2.04 7.50
CA LEU A 124 -17.27 -2.85 6.65
C LEU A 124 -17.88 -3.22 5.28
N VAL A 125 -19.21 -3.33 5.20
CA VAL A 125 -19.90 -3.72 3.96
C VAL A 125 -20.69 -2.59 3.30
N GLN A 126 -20.73 -1.41 3.93
CA GLN A 126 -21.44 -0.27 3.39
C GLN A 126 -20.92 0.09 2.00
N LYS A 127 -21.85 0.38 1.09
CA LYS A 127 -21.50 0.88 -0.24
C LYS A 127 -21.13 2.35 -0.12
N ASN A 128 -19.87 2.67 -0.35
CA ASN A 128 -19.41 4.04 -0.36
C ASN A 128 -19.64 4.67 -1.75
N PRO A 129 -19.99 5.96 -1.84
CA PRO A 129 -19.98 6.65 -3.12
C PRO A 129 -18.53 6.84 -3.59
N LYS A 130 -18.33 7.00 -4.89
CA LYS A 130 -17.01 7.27 -5.47
C LYS A 130 -16.39 8.51 -4.78
N PRO A 131 -15.15 8.42 -4.26
CA PRO A 131 -14.46 9.57 -3.70
C PRO A 131 -14.38 10.72 -4.71
N GLN A 132 -14.36 11.96 -4.19
CA GLN A 132 -14.13 13.12 -5.04
C GLN A 132 -12.79 12.98 -5.77
N ALA A 133 -12.79 13.34 -7.06
CA ALA A 133 -11.57 13.32 -7.86
C ALA A 133 -10.52 14.26 -7.25
N ARG A 134 -9.29 13.76 -7.13
CA ARG A 134 -8.18 14.53 -6.58
C ARG A 134 -7.74 15.61 -7.57
N THR A 135 -7.25 16.72 -7.03
CA THR A 135 -6.84 17.87 -7.84
C THR A 135 -5.39 18.22 -7.58
N PHE A 136 -4.78 18.86 -8.57
CA PHE A 136 -3.40 19.33 -8.48
C PHE A 136 -3.31 20.69 -7.79
N ALA A 137 -2.37 20.84 -6.86
CA ALA A 137 -2.10 22.10 -6.17
C ALA A 137 -0.59 22.46 -6.22
N PRO A 138 -0.24 23.74 -6.40
CA PRO A 138 -1.11 24.82 -6.88
C PRO A 138 -1.71 24.48 -8.25
N ILE A 139 -2.94 24.94 -8.53
CA ILE A 139 -3.60 24.71 -9.82
C ILE A 139 -2.79 25.43 -10.91
N LYS A 140 -1.86 24.70 -11.52
CA LYS A 140 -1.16 25.09 -12.74
C LYS A 140 -1.48 24.03 -13.77
N ASN A 141 -1.82 24.47 -14.98
CA ASN A 141 -2.02 23.55 -16.10
C ASN A 141 -0.88 22.51 -16.12
N PRO A 142 -1.17 21.21 -16.30
CA PRO A 142 -0.13 20.19 -16.41
C PRO A 142 0.90 20.64 -17.46
N PRO A 143 2.20 20.34 -17.27
CA PRO A 143 3.25 20.91 -18.12
C PRO A 143 3.04 20.48 -19.57
N LYS A 144 2.40 21.34 -20.38
CA LYS A 144 1.87 20.95 -21.70
C LYS A 144 2.96 20.46 -22.66
N LYS A 145 4.21 20.92 -22.51
CA LYS A 145 5.37 20.55 -23.36
C LYS A 145 6.75 20.61 -22.70
N ASN A 146 6.92 21.32 -21.58
CA ASN A 146 8.23 21.62 -20.98
C ASN A 146 8.39 21.04 -19.56
N GLY A 147 7.91 19.82 -19.34
CA GLY A 147 7.93 19.19 -18.03
C GLY A 147 7.37 17.78 -18.09
N PHE A 148 7.32 17.13 -16.93
CA PHE A 148 6.86 15.76 -16.80
C PHE A 148 6.14 15.56 -15.48
N MET A 149 5.35 14.49 -15.41
CA MET A 149 4.65 14.05 -14.20
C MET A 149 5.21 12.70 -13.77
N LEU A 150 5.53 12.57 -12.48
CA LEU A 150 5.99 11.33 -11.86
C LEU A 150 4.95 10.85 -10.86
N LEU A 151 4.52 9.60 -11.00
CA LEU A 151 3.66 8.89 -10.06
C LEU A 151 4.51 7.87 -9.28
N SER A 152 4.28 7.78 -7.97
CA SER A 152 4.77 6.69 -7.12
C SER A 152 3.61 5.97 -6.47
N TYR A 153 3.60 4.64 -6.49
CA TYR A 153 2.50 3.85 -5.96
C TYR A 153 2.90 2.42 -5.57
N ASN A 154 2.78 2.07 -4.29
CA ASN A 154 2.80 0.68 -3.84
C ASN A 154 1.44 0.04 -4.16
N ILE A 155 1.44 -0.98 -5.03
CA ILE A 155 0.19 -1.54 -5.59
C ILE A 155 -0.33 -2.78 -4.85
N LEU A 156 0.32 -3.17 -3.75
CA LEU A 156 -0.01 -4.34 -2.94
C LEU A 156 -0.05 -5.64 -3.78
N ALA A 157 1.05 -6.39 -3.76
CA ALA A 157 1.20 -7.61 -4.56
C ALA A 157 0.09 -8.62 -4.22
N PRO A 158 -0.49 -9.34 -5.20
CA PRO A 158 -1.45 -10.41 -4.92
C PRO A 158 -0.98 -11.40 -3.86
N TYR A 159 0.29 -11.81 -3.88
CA TYR A 159 0.86 -12.66 -2.83
C TYR A 159 0.82 -12.08 -1.40
N CYS A 160 0.86 -10.75 -1.26
CA CYS A 160 0.75 -10.07 0.04
C CYS A 160 -0.69 -10.04 0.57
N VAL A 161 -1.68 -10.23 -0.32
CA VAL A 161 -3.10 -10.18 0.02
C VAL A 161 -3.54 -11.51 0.63
N ARG A 162 -3.49 -11.58 1.95
CA ARG A 162 -3.99 -12.72 2.72
C ARG A 162 -5.11 -12.28 3.67
N PRO A 163 -6.18 -13.08 3.85
CA PRO A 163 -7.27 -12.72 4.76
C PRO A 163 -6.83 -12.41 6.20
N ASP A 164 -5.77 -13.06 6.69
CA ASP A 164 -5.20 -12.78 8.01
C ASP A 164 -4.50 -11.42 8.12
N ARG A 165 -4.00 -10.89 7.00
CA ARG A 165 -3.36 -9.57 6.92
C ARG A 165 -4.33 -8.43 6.63
N PHE A 166 -5.42 -8.74 5.90
CA PHE A 166 -6.48 -7.79 5.56
C PHE A 166 -7.84 -8.24 6.11
N PRO A 167 -7.96 -8.44 7.44
CA PRO A 167 -9.15 -9.02 8.06
C PRO A 167 -10.34 -8.05 8.09
N PHE A 168 -10.13 -6.79 7.73
CA PHE A 168 -11.16 -5.74 7.65
C PHE A 168 -11.58 -5.44 6.20
N SER A 169 -11.06 -6.18 5.22
CA SER A 169 -11.36 -5.97 3.81
C SER A 169 -12.18 -7.15 3.29
N PRO A 170 -13.46 -6.95 2.95
CA PRO A 170 -14.30 -7.99 2.37
C PRO A 170 -13.60 -8.71 1.20
N PRO A 171 -13.68 -10.05 1.08
CA PRO A 171 -12.90 -10.84 0.12
C PRO A 171 -13.02 -10.38 -1.35
N LYS A 172 -14.17 -9.83 -1.73
CA LYS A 172 -14.38 -9.24 -3.06
C LYS A 172 -13.38 -8.13 -3.39
N TYR A 173 -12.99 -7.31 -2.42
CA TYR A 173 -12.02 -6.22 -2.62
C TYR A 173 -10.56 -6.70 -2.61
N LEU A 174 -10.32 -7.96 -2.25
CA LEU A 174 -9.00 -8.58 -2.25
C LEU A 174 -8.66 -9.27 -3.57
N ASN A 175 -9.65 -9.45 -4.47
CA ASN A 175 -9.46 -10.10 -5.75
C ASN A 175 -8.40 -9.36 -6.61
N ALA A 176 -7.34 -10.07 -6.99
CA ALA A 176 -6.22 -9.49 -7.71
C ALA A 176 -6.62 -8.88 -9.06
N ASP A 177 -7.46 -9.55 -9.85
CA ASP A 177 -7.86 -9.05 -11.18
C ASP A 177 -8.60 -7.73 -11.09
N GLN A 178 -9.54 -7.63 -10.15
CA GLN A 178 -10.31 -6.41 -9.90
C GLN A 178 -9.41 -5.28 -9.39
N ARG A 179 -8.51 -5.56 -8.44
CA ARG A 179 -7.57 -4.56 -7.92
C ARG A 179 -6.65 -4.04 -9.02
N ILE A 180 -6.03 -4.92 -9.80
CA ILE A 180 -5.10 -4.52 -10.87
C ILE A 180 -5.82 -3.69 -11.95
N ALA A 181 -7.05 -4.05 -12.33
CA ALA A 181 -7.84 -3.24 -13.27
C ALA A 181 -8.09 -1.81 -12.74
N LEU A 182 -8.41 -1.66 -11.45
CA LEU A 182 -8.57 -0.34 -10.82
C LEU A 182 -7.24 0.43 -10.73
N ILE A 183 -6.13 -0.26 -10.49
CA ILE A 183 -4.79 0.34 -10.48
C ILE A 183 -4.44 0.89 -11.87
N GLU A 184 -4.73 0.13 -12.94
CA GLU A 184 -4.55 0.57 -14.32
C GLU A 184 -5.36 1.85 -14.62
N GLU A 185 -6.62 1.90 -14.17
CA GLU A 185 -7.47 3.10 -14.27
C GLU A 185 -6.87 4.30 -13.53
N GLN A 186 -6.37 4.10 -12.30
CA GLN A 186 -5.74 5.16 -11.50
C GLN A 186 -4.42 5.67 -12.12
N ILE A 187 -3.64 4.81 -12.77
CA ILE A 187 -2.41 5.21 -13.45
C ILE A 187 -2.72 6.14 -14.63
N ILE A 188 -3.78 5.86 -15.39
CA ILE A 188 -4.13 6.64 -16.60
C ILE A 188 -5.08 7.81 -16.33
N GLU A 189 -5.60 7.94 -15.11
CA GLU A 189 -6.37 9.11 -14.65
C GLU A 189 -5.57 10.41 -14.88
N PHE A 190 -4.25 10.32 -14.81
CA PHE A 190 -3.33 11.44 -15.00
C PHE A 190 -2.41 11.22 -16.21
N PRO A 191 -2.01 12.27 -16.93
CA PRO A 191 -1.09 12.16 -18.07
C PRO A 191 0.37 11.98 -17.60
N VAL A 192 0.62 10.95 -16.79
CA VAL A 192 1.93 10.65 -16.19
C VAL A 192 2.96 10.29 -17.24
N SER A 193 4.18 10.82 -17.06
CA SER A 193 5.33 10.54 -17.92
C SER A 193 6.24 9.47 -17.31
N ILE A 194 6.24 9.35 -15.98
CA ILE A 194 7.05 8.40 -15.22
C ILE A 194 6.14 7.75 -14.18
N VAL A 195 6.18 6.42 -14.07
CA VAL A 195 5.42 5.64 -13.10
C VAL A 195 6.40 4.74 -12.36
N CYS A 196 6.52 4.93 -11.05
CA CYS A 196 7.33 4.12 -10.14
C CYS A 196 6.38 3.27 -9.29
N LEU A 197 6.31 1.98 -9.55
CA LEU A 197 5.49 1.04 -8.80
C LEU A 197 6.33 0.20 -7.84
N GLN A 198 5.79 -0.08 -6.66
CA GLN A 198 6.32 -1.02 -5.67
C GLN A 198 5.33 -2.17 -5.46
N GLU A 199 5.81 -3.31 -4.98
CA GLU A 199 5.01 -4.53 -4.82
C GLU A 199 4.37 -5.05 -6.11
N VAL A 200 5.13 -4.98 -7.19
CA VAL A 200 4.72 -5.54 -8.47
C VAL A 200 5.11 -7.01 -8.52
N GLU A 201 4.14 -7.92 -8.45
CA GLU A 201 4.34 -9.36 -8.66
C GLU A 201 4.79 -9.66 -10.11
N GLY A 202 5.61 -10.70 -10.31
CA GLY A 202 6.20 -11.03 -11.62
C GLY A 202 5.14 -11.39 -12.66
N SER A 203 4.19 -12.24 -12.24
CA SER A 203 3.02 -12.62 -13.03
C SER A 203 2.22 -11.39 -13.47
N VAL A 204 1.92 -10.48 -12.52
CA VAL A 204 1.18 -9.23 -12.78
C VAL A 204 1.94 -8.30 -13.72
N TYR A 205 3.26 -8.17 -13.56
CA TYR A 205 4.07 -7.37 -14.47
C TYR A 205 3.97 -7.89 -15.90
N LYS A 206 4.29 -9.17 -16.09
CA LYS A 206 4.41 -9.80 -17.42
C LYS A 206 3.08 -9.91 -18.15
N GLU A 207 2.02 -10.27 -17.43
CA GLU A 207 0.73 -10.58 -18.05
C GLU A 207 -0.19 -9.37 -18.20
N LYS A 208 0.01 -8.31 -17.40
CA LYS A 208 -0.90 -7.16 -17.35
C LYS A 208 -0.19 -5.83 -17.55
N LEU A 209 0.70 -5.46 -16.62
CA LEU A 209 1.22 -4.09 -16.58
C LEU A 209 2.17 -3.77 -17.73
N GLU A 210 3.07 -4.70 -18.11
CA GLU A 210 3.99 -4.48 -19.22
C GLU A 210 3.25 -4.32 -20.56
N PRO A 211 2.34 -5.22 -20.97
CA PRO A 211 1.51 -5.00 -22.16
C PRO A 211 0.71 -3.69 -22.10
N PHE A 212 0.04 -3.43 -20.97
CA PHE A 212 -0.78 -2.23 -20.76
C PHE A 212 0.02 -0.94 -20.94
N MET A 213 1.23 -0.87 -20.37
CA MET A 213 2.09 0.31 -20.43
C MET A 213 2.81 0.42 -21.78
N HIS A 214 3.25 -0.69 -22.36
CA HIS A 214 3.95 -0.71 -23.65
C HIS A 214 3.04 -0.21 -24.78
N GLU A 215 1.78 -0.67 -24.84
CA GLU A 215 0.78 -0.18 -25.81
C GLU A 215 0.53 1.32 -25.72
N ARG A 216 0.81 1.93 -24.56
CA ARG A 216 0.67 3.37 -24.31
C ARG A 216 1.98 4.15 -24.50
N GLY A 217 3.00 3.52 -25.09
CA GLY A 217 4.26 4.17 -25.44
C GLY A 217 5.21 4.37 -24.24
N PHE A 218 5.15 3.49 -23.25
CA PHE A 218 6.14 3.48 -22.16
C PHE A 218 7.27 2.50 -22.45
N HIS A 219 8.49 2.92 -22.14
CA HIS A 219 9.58 2.00 -21.86
C HIS A 219 9.33 1.35 -20.50
N CYS A 220 9.42 0.03 -20.42
CA CYS A 220 9.04 -0.76 -19.25
C CYS A 220 10.29 -1.42 -18.64
N THR A 221 10.48 -1.25 -17.33
CA THR A 221 11.55 -1.91 -16.57
C THR A 221 10.96 -2.59 -15.34
N TYR A 222 11.39 -3.81 -15.07
CA TYR A 222 11.04 -4.57 -13.88
C TYR A 222 12.27 -5.06 -13.12
N CYS A 223 12.20 -5.04 -11.79
CA CYS A 223 13.23 -5.54 -10.89
C CYS A 223 12.56 -6.36 -9.79
N GLN A 224 12.75 -7.68 -9.81
CA GLN A 224 12.29 -8.56 -8.73
C GLN A 224 13.17 -8.45 -7.50
N LYS A 225 12.58 -8.72 -6.33
CA LYS A 225 13.37 -8.91 -5.10
C LYS A 225 14.35 -10.08 -5.24
N GLY A 226 15.51 -9.95 -4.62
CA GLY A 226 16.66 -10.83 -4.87
C GLY A 226 16.44 -12.30 -4.51
N ARG A 227 15.42 -12.66 -3.70
CA ARG A 227 15.09 -14.08 -3.46
C ARG A 227 14.62 -14.83 -4.70
N ALA A 228 14.09 -14.14 -5.71
CA ALA A 228 13.59 -14.71 -6.96
C ALA A 228 14.62 -15.61 -7.68
N GLU A 229 15.90 -15.25 -7.59
CA GLU A 229 17.01 -15.96 -8.25
C GLU A 229 17.19 -17.40 -7.77
N LYS A 230 16.74 -17.71 -6.55
CA LYS A 230 16.90 -19.03 -5.92
C LYS A 230 15.66 -19.91 -6.05
N LEU A 231 14.58 -19.40 -6.63
CA LEU A 231 13.30 -20.08 -6.73
C LEU A 231 13.13 -20.70 -8.11
N ASN A 232 12.29 -21.74 -8.17
CA ASN A 232 11.78 -22.27 -9.43
C ASN A 232 10.83 -21.26 -10.09
N GLU A 233 10.47 -21.49 -11.36
CA GLU A 233 9.67 -20.56 -12.16
C GLU A 233 8.33 -20.20 -11.51
N ALA A 234 7.57 -21.19 -11.02
CA ALA A 234 6.26 -20.95 -10.41
C ALA A 234 6.32 -20.02 -9.19
N PHE A 235 7.24 -20.26 -8.25
CA PHE A 235 7.39 -19.40 -7.08
C PHE A 235 8.08 -18.06 -7.41
N ARG A 236 8.92 -18.03 -8.45
CA ARG A 236 9.59 -16.81 -8.90
C ARG A 236 8.59 -15.78 -9.41
N GLU A 237 7.58 -16.21 -10.14
CA GLU A 237 6.54 -15.30 -10.65
C GLU A 237 5.70 -14.68 -9.52
N MET A 238 5.61 -15.34 -8.36
CA MET A 238 4.94 -14.82 -7.16
C MET A 238 5.82 -13.83 -6.36
N VAL A 239 7.11 -13.72 -6.68
CA VAL A 239 8.00 -12.75 -6.02
C VAL A 239 7.74 -11.37 -6.57
N HIS A 240 7.21 -10.51 -5.70
CA HIS A 240 7.06 -9.10 -6.01
C HIS A 240 8.40 -8.34 -6.01
N GLY A 241 8.38 -7.20 -6.69
CA GLY A 241 9.49 -6.30 -6.86
C GLY A 241 9.00 -4.89 -7.15
N GLN A 242 9.69 -4.21 -8.05
CA GLN A 242 9.40 -2.84 -8.46
C GLN A 242 9.35 -2.75 -9.97
N ALA A 243 8.54 -1.83 -10.49
CA ALA A 243 8.52 -1.51 -11.92
C ALA A 243 8.66 -0.01 -12.12
N THR A 244 9.40 0.38 -13.16
CA THR A 244 9.51 1.79 -13.58
C THR A 244 9.12 1.88 -15.04
N PHE A 245 8.17 2.75 -15.35
CA PHE A 245 7.71 3.00 -16.70
C PHE A 245 8.01 4.44 -17.10
N VAL A 246 8.58 4.65 -18.29
CA VAL A 246 8.94 6.00 -18.79
C VAL A 246 8.34 6.24 -20.17
N ARG A 247 7.51 7.27 -20.29
CA ARG A 247 6.80 7.63 -21.52
C ARG A 247 7.78 8.18 -22.56
N ASN A 248 7.90 7.47 -23.68
CA ASN A 248 8.89 7.75 -24.73
C ASN A 248 8.59 9.02 -25.57
N SER A 249 7.40 9.59 -25.45
CA SER A 249 7.00 10.77 -26.24
C SER A 249 7.79 12.03 -25.85
N HIS A 250 8.09 12.21 -24.56
CA HIS A 250 8.74 13.41 -24.02
C HIS A 250 10.09 13.14 -23.36
N LEU A 251 10.32 11.89 -22.92
CA LEU A 251 11.55 11.47 -22.24
C LEU A 251 12.28 10.42 -23.08
N THR A 252 13.60 10.50 -23.08
CA THR A 252 14.48 9.45 -23.60
C THR A 252 15.13 8.75 -22.41
N VAL A 253 14.99 7.42 -22.33
CA VAL A 253 15.73 6.60 -21.37
C VAL A 253 17.13 6.38 -21.92
N ILE A 254 18.15 6.81 -21.17
CA ILE A 254 19.56 6.65 -21.52
C ILE A 254 20.07 5.31 -21.03
N LYS A 255 19.73 4.96 -19.80
CA LYS A 255 20.18 3.76 -19.13
C LYS A 255 19.25 3.43 -17.97
N THR A 256 19.03 2.14 -17.75
CA THR A 256 18.35 1.67 -16.54
C THR A 256 19.14 0.54 -15.92
N GLU A 257 19.29 0.58 -14.60
CA GLU A 257 19.93 -0.47 -13.81
C GLU A 257 19.02 -0.91 -12.65
N CYS A 258 19.05 -2.21 -12.39
CA CYS A 258 18.41 -2.85 -11.25
C CYS A 258 19.50 -3.20 -10.24
N ILE A 259 19.37 -2.71 -9.00
CA ILE A 259 20.36 -2.99 -7.95
C ILE A 259 19.76 -3.85 -6.84
N GLN A 260 20.56 -4.77 -6.30
CA GLN A 260 20.26 -5.48 -5.06
C GLN A 260 21.22 -4.97 -3.99
N TYR A 261 20.69 -4.31 -2.96
CA TYR A 261 21.52 -3.63 -1.96
C TYR A 261 22.55 -4.56 -1.31
N ARG A 262 22.12 -5.76 -0.93
CA ARG A 262 22.97 -6.78 -0.29
C ARG A 262 24.15 -7.25 -1.14
N ASN A 263 24.09 -7.09 -2.46
CA ASN A 263 25.14 -7.56 -3.40
C ASN A 263 26.12 -6.44 -3.78
N MET A 264 25.88 -5.20 -3.37
CA MET A 264 26.77 -4.09 -3.68
C MET A 264 28.06 -4.17 -2.85
N GLN A 265 29.22 -3.94 -3.48
CA GLN A 265 30.51 -3.95 -2.80
C GLN A 265 30.55 -2.93 -1.64
N GLN A 266 29.97 -1.75 -1.86
CA GLN A 266 29.87 -0.69 -0.86
C GLN A 266 29.08 -1.11 0.39
N ALA A 267 28.15 -2.06 0.26
CA ALA A 267 27.35 -2.52 1.39
C ALA A 267 28.20 -3.16 2.49
N GLN A 268 29.31 -3.81 2.12
CA GLN A 268 30.24 -4.48 3.05
C GLN A 268 30.93 -3.51 4.01
N LEU A 269 30.95 -2.21 3.66
CA LEU A 269 31.58 -1.15 4.45
C LEU A 269 30.60 -0.51 5.45
N LEU A 270 29.31 -0.86 5.38
CA LEU A 270 28.28 -0.22 6.20
C LEU A 270 28.16 -0.89 7.57
N PRO A 271 27.96 -0.13 8.66
CA PRO A 271 27.77 -0.70 10.00
C PRO A 271 26.62 -1.69 10.08
N SER A 272 25.55 -1.45 9.32
CA SER A 272 24.36 -2.30 9.27
C SER A 272 24.51 -3.51 8.33
N PHE A 273 25.68 -3.77 7.74
CA PHE A 273 25.86 -4.82 6.71
C PHE A 273 25.38 -6.20 7.17
N ALA A 274 25.66 -6.56 8.43
CA ALA A 274 25.28 -7.86 8.99
C ALA A 274 23.77 -8.09 8.96
N GLU A 275 22.97 -7.03 9.14
CA GLU A 275 21.52 -7.05 9.06
C GLU A 275 21.05 -6.86 7.62
N LEU A 276 21.58 -5.85 6.91
CA LEU A 276 21.24 -5.53 5.52
C LEU A 276 21.36 -6.73 4.58
N LYS A 277 22.39 -7.58 4.74
CA LYS A 277 22.60 -8.75 3.86
C LYS A 277 21.52 -9.82 3.99
N LYS A 278 20.71 -9.80 5.06
CA LYS A 278 19.60 -10.74 5.27
C LYS A 278 18.38 -10.38 4.42
N HIS A 279 18.29 -9.12 4.02
CA HIS A 279 17.15 -8.55 3.33
C HIS A 279 17.44 -8.43 1.82
N ASP A 280 16.40 -8.60 1.01
CA ASP A 280 16.52 -8.80 -0.44
C ASP A 280 15.89 -7.68 -1.28
N GLU A 281 15.71 -6.50 -0.66
CA GLU A 281 15.21 -5.31 -1.34
C GLU A 281 16.12 -4.87 -2.49
N THR A 282 15.47 -4.18 -3.43
CA THR A 282 16.07 -3.70 -4.66
C THR A 282 15.75 -2.23 -4.88
N ALA A 283 16.36 -1.66 -5.92
CA ALA A 283 15.91 -0.41 -6.53
C ALA A 283 16.08 -0.46 -8.04
N ILE A 284 15.27 0.34 -8.73
CA ILE A 284 15.43 0.64 -10.16
C ILE A 284 15.95 2.06 -10.29
N ILE A 285 17.05 2.23 -11.01
CA ILE A 285 17.64 3.52 -11.33
C ILE A 285 17.53 3.72 -12.84
N SER A 286 16.75 4.70 -13.27
CA SER A 286 16.60 5.07 -14.68
C SER A 286 17.15 6.46 -14.93
N ILE A 287 18.18 6.57 -15.77
CA ILE A 287 18.71 7.84 -16.25
C ILE A 287 17.90 8.27 -17.46
N VAL A 288 17.24 9.42 -17.36
CA VAL A 288 16.37 9.96 -18.40
C VAL A 288 16.79 11.36 -18.80
N GLN A 289 16.39 11.76 -20.00
CA GLN A 289 16.50 13.12 -20.50
C GLN A 289 15.16 13.60 -21.04
N HIS A 290 14.81 14.84 -20.74
CA HIS A 290 13.68 15.47 -21.41
C HIS A 290 14.10 15.96 -22.79
N LYS A 291 13.29 15.67 -23.82
CA LYS A 291 13.61 16.04 -25.22
C LYS A 291 13.77 17.55 -25.44
N SER A 292 13.14 18.38 -24.60
CA SER A 292 13.29 19.85 -24.65
C SER A 292 14.58 20.37 -23.96
N ALA A 293 15.25 19.54 -23.16
CA ALA A 293 16.44 19.88 -22.39
C ALA A 293 17.46 18.72 -22.44
N PRO A 294 17.99 18.38 -23.63
CA PRO A 294 18.83 17.19 -23.83
C PRO A 294 20.21 17.27 -23.17
N ASN A 295 20.56 18.39 -22.52
CA ASN A 295 21.81 18.54 -21.76
C ASN A 295 21.61 18.32 -20.24
N LEU A 296 20.37 18.12 -19.81
CA LEU A 296 20.03 17.86 -18.41
C LEU A 296 19.61 16.40 -18.26
N PHE A 297 20.34 15.69 -17.43
CA PHE A 297 20.05 14.30 -17.08
C PHE A 297 19.30 14.26 -15.76
N ILE A 298 18.40 13.30 -15.62
CA ILE A 298 17.64 13.09 -14.39
C ILE A 298 17.78 11.62 -14.03
N ALA A 299 18.29 11.33 -12.85
CA ALA A 299 18.26 9.99 -12.30
C ALA A 299 16.94 9.78 -11.55
N ILE A 300 16.11 8.86 -12.01
CA ILE A 300 14.89 8.43 -11.35
C ILE A 300 15.19 7.16 -10.57
N VAL A 301 15.05 7.22 -9.26
CA VAL A 301 15.32 6.11 -8.34
C VAL A 301 13.99 5.66 -7.75
N ASN A 302 13.50 4.49 -8.17
CA ASN A 302 12.36 3.82 -7.57
C ASN A 302 12.87 2.92 -6.44
N ILE A 303 12.36 3.10 -5.21
CA ILE A 303 12.74 2.32 -4.03
C ILE A 303 11.54 1.62 -3.38
N HIS A 304 11.81 0.51 -2.70
CA HIS A 304 10.95 -0.09 -1.69
C HIS A 304 11.88 -0.57 -0.57
N LEU A 305 12.03 0.24 0.48
CA LEU A 305 12.96 -0.03 1.58
C LEU A 305 12.43 -1.13 2.50
N TYR A 306 13.30 -1.66 3.36
CA TYR A 306 12.94 -2.72 4.31
C TYR A 306 11.72 -2.35 5.17
N TRP A 307 10.76 -3.28 5.26
CA TRP A 307 9.39 -3.02 5.70
C TRP A 307 9.20 -2.92 7.22
N GLU A 308 10.09 -3.53 8.01
CA GLU A 308 9.91 -3.57 9.46
C GLU A 308 10.09 -2.17 10.06
N GLN A 309 8.97 -1.58 10.48
CA GLN A 309 8.93 -0.16 10.84
C GLN A 309 9.70 0.16 12.13
N THR A 310 9.83 -0.81 13.04
CA THR A 310 10.46 -0.63 14.36
C THR A 310 11.92 -1.09 14.33
N GLY A 311 12.84 -0.25 14.79
CA GLY A 311 14.21 -0.66 15.12
C GLY A 311 15.19 -0.83 13.96
N ASN A 312 14.80 -0.56 12.70
CA ASN A 312 15.63 -0.81 11.51
C ASN A 312 15.89 0.42 10.63
N ASP A 313 15.90 1.61 11.24
CA ASP A 313 16.30 2.87 10.59
C ASP A 313 17.67 2.78 9.92
N ASP A 314 18.63 2.09 10.55
CA ASP A 314 19.99 1.97 10.02
C ASP A 314 20.03 1.15 8.72
N VAL A 315 19.20 0.09 8.62
CA VAL A 315 19.09 -0.72 7.40
C VAL A 315 18.48 0.12 6.27
N ARG A 316 17.37 0.81 6.53
CA ARG A 316 16.70 1.67 5.55
C ARG A 316 17.61 2.82 5.10
N THR A 317 18.33 3.44 6.03
CA THR A 317 19.31 4.50 5.73
C THR A 317 20.44 3.97 4.85
N SER A 318 20.96 2.78 5.15
CA SER A 318 21.98 2.12 4.33
C SER A 318 21.49 1.75 2.92
N GLN A 319 20.28 1.24 2.78
CA GLN A 319 19.67 0.95 1.47
C GLN A 319 19.53 2.24 0.64
N LEU A 320 19.08 3.32 1.27
CA LEU A 320 18.93 4.64 0.64
C LEU A 320 20.28 5.24 0.23
N TYR A 321 21.30 5.12 1.09
CA TYR A 321 22.68 5.48 0.78
C TYR A 321 23.19 4.75 -0.46
N LEU A 322 23.04 3.43 -0.50
CA LEU A 322 23.47 2.60 -1.62
C LEU A 322 22.73 2.96 -2.92
N ALA A 323 21.42 3.21 -2.85
CA ALA A 323 20.63 3.67 -3.99
C ALA A 323 21.14 5.00 -4.55
N LEU A 324 21.40 5.96 -3.66
CA LEU A 324 21.88 7.29 -4.04
C LEU A 324 23.28 7.23 -4.65
N GLU A 325 24.20 6.48 -4.06
CA GLU A 325 25.57 6.35 -4.59
C GLU A 325 25.58 5.63 -5.95
N ALA A 326 24.78 4.58 -6.12
CA ALA A 326 24.60 3.96 -7.43
C ALA A 326 24.06 4.96 -8.46
N ALA A 327 23.01 5.71 -8.12
CA ALA A 327 22.42 6.70 -9.02
C ALA A 327 23.41 7.81 -9.41
N LYS A 328 24.17 8.35 -8.44
CA LYS A 328 25.24 9.32 -8.70
C LYS A 328 26.31 8.74 -9.61
N ASN A 329 26.74 7.51 -9.37
CA ASN A 329 27.80 6.88 -10.17
C ASN A 329 27.34 6.66 -11.61
N ILE A 330 26.12 6.19 -11.82
CA ILE A 330 25.57 5.96 -13.16
C ILE A 330 25.39 7.30 -13.90
N VAL A 331 24.76 8.30 -13.27
CA VAL A 331 24.48 9.57 -13.97
C VAL A 331 25.76 10.36 -14.28
N LYS A 332 26.78 10.32 -13.40
CA LYS A 332 28.08 10.97 -13.61
C LYS A 332 28.88 10.39 -14.78
N GLN A 333 28.62 9.14 -15.19
CA GLN A 333 29.20 8.57 -16.42
C GLN A 333 28.71 9.28 -17.68
N HIS A 334 27.56 9.96 -17.59
CA HIS A 334 26.94 10.63 -18.73
C HIS A 334 27.04 12.16 -18.65
N SER A 335 26.90 12.75 -17.46
CA SER A 335 26.95 14.20 -17.28
C SER A 335 27.20 14.61 -15.83
N SER A 336 27.85 15.75 -15.64
CA SER A 336 27.91 16.45 -14.35
C SER A 336 26.69 17.37 -14.11
N ASN A 337 25.89 17.62 -15.14
CA ASN A 337 24.67 18.42 -15.08
C ASN A 337 23.44 17.50 -14.95
N TYR A 338 23.10 17.17 -13.71
CA TYR A 338 21.97 16.30 -13.41
C TYR A 338 21.18 16.70 -12.16
N ASP A 339 19.95 16.20 -12.10
CA ASP A 339 19.13 16.11 -10.90
C ASP A 339 18.84 14.64 -10.56
N ILE A 340 18.46 14.38 -9.31
CA ILE A 340 18.04 13.07 -8.85
C ILE A 340 16.65 13.21 -8.23
N ILE A 341 15.73 12.33 -8.63
CA ILE A 341 14.44 12.13 -7.96
C ILE A 341 14.45 10.73 -7.36
N ILE A 342 14.15 10.63 -6.07
CA ILE A 342 13.95 9.36 -5.36
C ILE A 342 12.47 9.29 -4.99
N ALA A 343 11.78 8.25 -5.46
CA ALA A 343 10.38 8.04 -5.20
C ALA A 343 10.11 6.59 -4.82
N GLY A 344 9.15 6.36 -3.94
CA GLY A 344 8.74 5.01 -3.57
C GLY A 344 8.28 4.91 -2.14
N ASP A 345 8.25 3.66 -1.68
CA ASP A 345 7.90 3.28 -0.33
C ASP A 345 9.17 3.26 0.53
N PHE A 346 9.27 4.22 1.45
CA PHE A 346 10.39 4.34 2.37
C PHE A 346 10.23 3.44 3.59
N ASN A 347 9.02 2.91 3.81
CA ASN A 347 8.62 2.19 5.01
C ASN A 347 8.92 2.94 6.32
N SER A 348 9.17 4.25 6.27
CA SER A 348 9.57 5.09 7.40
C SER A 348 8.87 6.45 7.33
N GLU A 349 8.59 7.05 8.48
CA GLU A 349 7.96 8.37 8.54
C GLU A 349 9.00 9.49 8.48
N SER A 350 8.60 10.68 8.03
CA SER A 350 9.49 11.82 7.71
C SER A 350 10.48 12.26 8.81
N GLN A 351 10.17 12.00 10.08
CA GLN A 351 10.97 12.34 11.26
C GLN A 351 12.14 11.37 11.53
N THR A 352 12.15 10.22 10.85
CA THR A 352 13.12 9.14 11.07
C THR A 352 14.47 9.41 10.40
N THR A 353 15.46 8.56 10.70
CA THR A 353 16.85 8.74 10.25
C THR A 353 17.05 8.74 8.73
N PRO A 354 16.38 7.86 7.93
CA PRO A 354 16.51 7.87 6.47
C PRO A 354 16.20 9.23 5.82
N HIS A 355 15.14 9.90 6.29
CA HIS A 355 14.68 11.18 5.75
C HIS A 355 15.60 12.33 6.14
N ARG A 356 16.02 12.38 7.42
CA ARG A 356 17.01 13.37 7.89
C ARG A 356 18.31 13.27 7.10
N TRP A 357 18.76 12.04 6.83
CA TRP A 357 19.94 11.79 6.01
C TRP A 357 19.77 12.30 4.58
N LEU A 358 18.62 12.08 3.94
CA LEU A 358 18.36 12.64 2.60
C LEU A 358 18.41 14.16 2.57
N VAL A 359 17.75 14.82 3.52
CA VAL A 359 17.70 16.29 3.58
C VAL A 359 19.11 16.87 3.71
N GLN A 360 19.95 16.27 4.56
CA GLN A 360 21.36 16.65 4.70
C GLN A 360 22.19 16.39 3.44
N ASN A 361 21.76 15.47 2.58
CA ASN A 361 22.38 15.17 1.29
C ASN A 361 21.78 16.01 0.13
N GLY A 362 21.11 17.13 0.45
CA GLY A 362 20.66 18.11 -0.53
C GLY A 362 19.34 17.77 -1.22
N PHE A 363 18.57 16.85 -0.66
CA PHE A 363 17.21 16.55 -1.09
C PHE A 363 16.19 17.36 -0.28
N PHE A 364 15.01 17.53 -0.85
CA PHE A 364 13.84 18.05 -0.15
C PHE A 364 12.63 17.16 -0.49
N ASP A 365 11.68 17.07 0.44
CA ASP A 365 10.41 16.41 0.19
C ASP A 365 9.55 17.33 -0.68
N VAL A 366 9.13 16.83 -1.84
CA VAL A 366 8.36 17.60 -2.81
C VAL A 366 6.99 17.99 -2.25
N TYR A 367 6.32 17.12 -1.49
CA TYR A 367 5.01 17.43 -0.92
C TYR A 367 5.11 18.46 0.22
N ASP A 368 6.12 18.29 1.09
CA ASP A 368 6.41 19.23 2.18
C ASP A 368 6.75 20.63 1.66
N SER A 369 7.44 20.73 0.51
CA SER A 369 7.74 22.03 -0.12
C SER A 369 6.52 22.85 -0.55
N PHE A 370 5.35 22.23 -0.64
CA PHE A 370 4.07 22.91 -0.88
C PHE A 370 3.23 23.07 0.40
N GLY A 371 3.67 22.53 1.54
CA GLY A 371 2.86 22.47 2.77
C GLY A 371 1.63 21.57 2.62
N LEU A 372 1.69 20.57 1.73
CA LEU A 372 0.55 19.72 1.36
C LEU A 372 0.84 18.22 1.54
N SER A 373 1.74 17.89 2.47
CA SER A 373 2.02 16.48 2.83
C SER A 373 0.75 15.78 3.30
N PRO A 374 0.42 14.59 2.76
CA PRO A 374 -0.75 13.84 3.20
C PRO A 374 -0.59 13.40 4.66
N ARG A 375 -1.70 13.27 5.40
CA ARG A 375 -1.69 12.71 6.77
C ARG A 375 -1.34 11.23 6.77
N PHE A 376 -1.66 10.54 5.67
CA PHE A 376 -1.28 9.16 5.45
C PHE A 376 -1.18 8.84 3.95
N THR A 377 -0.22 7.98 3.62
CA THR A 377 -0.11 7.33 2.32
C THR A 377 -0.43 5.84 2.41
N ILE A 378 -0.40 5.24 3.61
CA ILE A 378 -0.88 3.89 3.91
C ILE A 378 -2.04 3.96 4.91
N TYR A 379 -3.10 3.15 4.71
CA TYR A 379 -4.30 3.16 5.54
C TYR A 379 -4.78 1.75 5.91
N GLY A 380 -4.59 1.39 7.19
CA GLY A 380 -5.11 0.18 7.82
C GLY A 380 -5.99 0.50 9.04
N ALA A 381 -6.66 -0.52 9.59
CA ALA A 381 -7.63 -0.35 10.67
C ALA A 381 -7.06 0.26 11.95
N SER A 382 -5.81 -0.08 12.28
CA SER A 382 -5.13 0.32 13.51
C SER A 382 -3.90 1.20 13.27
N PHE A 383 -3.60 1.52 12.01
CA PHE A 383 -2.45 2.35 11.66
C PHE A 383 -2.72 3.10 10.34
N HIS A 384 -2.33 4.37 10.31
CA HIS A 384 -2.28 5.14 9.08
C HIS A 384 -1.10 6.11 9.18
N LYS A 385 -0.23 6.10 8.18
CA LYS A 385 1.08 6.77 8.23
C LYS A 385 1.45 7.31 6.86
N THR A 386 2.34 8.28 6.82
CA THR A 386 2.97 8.76 5.58
C THR A 386 4.33 8.12 5.45
N ILE A 387 4.43 7.12 4.56
CA ILE A 387 5.63 6.33 4.30
C ILE A 387 6.05 6.32 2.83
N ASP A 388 5.23 6.86 1.94
CA ASP A 388 5.52 7.03 0.52
C ASP A 388 5.91 8.47 0.23
N PHE A 389 7.03 8.69 -0.46
CA PHE A 389 7.55 10.03 -0.69
C PHE A 389 8.10 10.22 -2.10
N ILE A 390 8.19 11.48 -2.51
CA ILE A 390 8.95 11.93 -3.68
C ILE A 390 9.94 12.97 -3.18
N TYR A 391 11.22 12.61 -3.17
CA TYR A 391 12.34 13.51 -2.88
C TYR A 391 13.02 13.94 -4.18
N SER A 392 13.45 15.20 -4.24
CA SER A 392 14.21 15.73 -5.39
C SER A 392 15.42 16.53 -4.93
N THR A 393 16.45 16.60 -5.76
CA THR A 393 17.48 17.64 -5.66
C THR A 393 16.95 18.97 -6.21
N VAL A 394 17.47 20.10 -5.72
CA VAL A 394 17.10 21.46 -6.18
C VAL A 394 18.19 22.04 -7.12
N ASN A 395 18.63 21.32 -8.17
CA ASN A 395 19.64 21.89 -9.06
C ASN A 395 19.03 22.60 -10.26
N LYS A 396 18.19 21.92 -11.06
CA LYS A 396 17.74 22.41 -12.37
C LYS A 396 16.26 22.17 -12.66
N ILE A 397 15.69 21.04 -12.24
CA ILE A 397 14.24 20.78 -12.32
C ILE A 397 13.51 21.38 -11.11
N ARG A 398 12.27 21.82 -11.33
CA ARG A 398 11.46 22.43 -10.27
C ARG A 398 10.12 21.72 -10.15
N PRO A 399 9.73 21.25 -8.95
CA PRO A 399 8.36 20.84 -8.74
C PRO A 399 7.45 22.07 -8.83
N ILE A 400 6.35 21.93 -9.58
CA ILE A 400 5.42 23.03 -9.85
C ILE A 400 4.02 22.77 -9.33
N SER A 401 3.69 21.51 -9.06
CA SER A 401 2.41 21.08 -8.49
C SER A 401 2.51 19.62 -8.02
N ILE A 402 1.69 19.25 -7.04
CA ILE A 402 1.47 17.88 -6.59
C ILE A 402 0.00 17.51 -6.70
N LEU A 403 -0.29 16.21 -6.76
CA LEU A 403 -1.65 15.70 -6.60
C LEU A 403 -1.97 15.69 -5.12
N GLN A 404 -2.96 16.49 -4.72
CA GLN A 404 -3.40 16.59 -3.32
C GLN A 404 -3.92 15.24 -2.82
N SER A 405 -3.93 15.04 -1.50
CA SER A 405 -4.58 13.88 -0.89
C SER A 405 -6.09 13.88 -1.17
N TYR A 406 -6.74 12.75 -0.92
CA TYR A 406 -8.19 12.70 -0.82
C TYR A 406 -8.68 13.54 0.39
N ASN A 407 -9.99 13.72 0.52
CA ASN A 407 -10.53 14.20 1.80
C ASN A 407 -10.31 13.12 2.87
N GLU A 408 -9.26 13.30 3.66
CA GLU A 408 -8.82 12.31 4.67
C GLU A 408 -9.82 12.16 5.82
N GLU A 409 -10.59 13.19 6.15
CA GLU A 409 -11.67 13.09 7.15
C GLU A 409 -12.83 12.22 6.64
N GLU A 410 -13.20 12.40 5.37
CA GLU A 410 -14.21 11.57 4.71
C GLU A 410 -13.77 10.10 4.65
N ILE A 411 -12.49 9.84 4.36
CA ILE A 411 -11.93 8.49 4.38
C ILE A 411 -12.06 7.86 5.78
N LEU A 412 -11.59 8.55 6.82
CA LEU A 412 -11.65 8.05 8.20
C LEU A 412 -13.09 7.75 8.67
N GLN A 413 -14.05 8.55 8.22
CA GLN A 413 -15.46 8.35 8.53
C GLN A 413 -16.05 7.13 7.82
N ARG A 414 -15.69 6.91 6.55
CA ARG A 414 -16.37 5.93 5.68
C ARG A 414 -15.68 4.57 5.58
N TYR A 415 -14.38 4.53 5.79
CA TYR A 415 -13.59 3.31 5.64
C TYR A 415 -13.07 2.86 7.00
N VAL A 416 -12.89 1.55 7.14
CA VAL A 416 -12.19 0.95 8.29
C VAL A 416 -10.74 0.72 7.91
N ALA A 417 -10.49 0.13 6.74
CA ALA A 417 -9.17 -0.12 6.21
C ALA A 417 -9.25 -0.21 4.67
N PHE A 418 -8.07 -0.17 4.04
CA PHE A 418 -7.89 -0.56 2.64
C PHE A 418 -7.21 -1.94 2.56
N PRO A 419 -7.33 -2.67 1.42
CA PRO A 419 -8.08 -2.34 0.21
C PRO A 419 -9.61 -2.30 0.37
N HIS A 420 -10.27 -1.52 -0.49
CA HIS A 420 -11.72 -1.41 -0.60
C HIS A 420 -12.12 -1.01 -2.04
N ASP A 421 -13.43 -0.91 -2.32
CA ASP A 421 -14.05 -0.57 -3.62
C ASP A 421 -13.26 0.35 -4.57
N TYR A 422 -12.89 1.57 -4.15
CA TYR A 422 -12.14 2.54 -4.98
C TYR A 422 -10.66 2.65 -4.61
N PHE A 423 -10.22 1.83 -3.65
CA PHE A 423 -8.89 1.84 -3.06
C PHE A 423 -8.28 0.43 -3.19
N PRO A 424 -7.73 0.08 -4.37
CA PRO A 424 -7.29 -1.29 -4.68
C PRO A 424 -5.96 -1.71 -4.02
N SER A 425 -5.34 -0.80 -3.27
CA SER A 425 -4.14 -1.02 -2.46
C SER A 425 -4.38 -0.43 -1.08
N ASP A 426 -3.64 -0.88 -0.08
CA ASP A 426 -3.56 -0.23 1.22
C ASP A 426 -2.79 1.09 1.19
N HIS A 427 -2.08 1.37 0.09
CA HIS A 427 -1.45 2.64 -0.18
C HIS A 427 -2.27 3.55 -1.11
N LEU A 428 -1.98 4.85 -1.06
CA LEU A 428 -2.51 5.88 -1.95
C LEU A 428 -1.43 6.33 -2.95
N PRO A 429 -1.77 6.49 -4.25
CA PRO A 429 -0.80 6.97 -5.23
C PRO A 429 -0.47 8.44 -5.00
N ILE A 430 0.81 8.80 -5.04
CA ILE A 430 1.30 10.19 -4.99
C ILE A 430 1.86 10.61 -6.35
N VAL A 431 1.65 11.87 -6.73
CA VAL A 431 2.05 12.39 -8.05
C VAL A 431 2.63 13.79 -7.93
N ALA A 432 3.79 14.02 -8.55
CA ALA A 432 4.43 15.32 -8.63
C ALA A 432 4.64 15.75 -10.09
N CYS A 433 4.41 17.04 -10.35
CA CYS A 433 4.66 17.70 -11.63
C CYS A 433 5.96 18.48 -11.56
N PHE A 434 6.86 18.25 -12.52
CA PHE A 434 8.14 18.94 -12.62
C PHE A 434 8.21 19.76 -13.92
N ALA A 435 8.72 20.98 -13.81
CA ALA A 435 9.06 21.82 -14.94
C ALA A 435 10.55 21.71 -15.29
N MET A 436 10.84 21.72 -16.59
CA MET A 436 12.20 21.85 -17.10
C MET A 436 12.66 23.31 -17.06
N PRO A 437 13.96 23.58 -16.85
CA PRO A 437 14.50 24.93 -16.90
C PRO A 437 14.32 25.55 -18.30
N LYS A 438 14.01 26.85 -18.36
CA LYS A 438 13.92 27.61 -19.63
C LYS A 438 15.33 27.81 -20.20
N LYS A 439 15.47 27.76 -21.54
CA LYS A 439 16.76 27.84 -22.27
C LYS A 439 17.64 29.08 -21.94
N ASN A 440 17.10 30.18 -21.41
CA ASN A 440 17.80 31.47 -21.29
C ASN A 440 17.83 32.11 -19.89
N HIS A 441 17.35 31.45 -18.82
CA HIS A 441 17.47 32.04 -17.48
C HIS A 441 18.69 31.46 -16.76
N THR A 442 19.62 32.34 -16.40
CA THR A 442 20.61 32.07 -15.35
C THR A 442 19.87 31.68 -14.08
N THR A 443 20.42 30.68 -13.40
CA THR A 443 19.82 30.01 -12.24
C THR A 443 19.34 30.96 -11.14
N SER A 444 19.85 32.18 -11.01
CA SER A 444 19.55 33.07 -9.87
C SER A 444 18.14 33.67 -9.83
N GLU A 445 17.48 33.91 -10.96
CA GLU A 445 16.20 34.65 -10.98
C GLU A 445 14.97 33.78 -10.68
N LEU A 446 15.06 32.46 -10.88
CA LEU A 446 13.92 31.54 -10.76
C LEU A 446 13.66 31.01 -9.33
N PHE A 447 14.55 31.25 -8.37
CA PHE A 447 14.46 30.69 -7.01
C PHE A 447 13.59 31.52 -6.02
N ASN A 448 13.10 32.70 -6.40
CA ASN A 448 12.55 33.67 -5.44
C ASN A 448 11.04 33.54 -5.12
N THR A 449 10.32 32.53 -5.64
CA THR A 449 8.84 32.42 -5.45
C THR A 449 8.37 31.22 -4.63
N ILE A 450 9.27 30.31 -4.27
CA ILE A 450 9.02 29.30 -3.23
C ILE A 450 10.21 29.44 -2.30
N GLN A 451 9.99 29.79 -1.03
CA GLN A 451 11.03 29.68 -0.01
C GLN A 451 11.31 28.19 0.21
N ILE A 452 12.13 27.62 -0.67
CA ILE A 452 12.80 26.35 -0.37
C ILE A 452 14.00 26.80 0.46
N ASP A 453 13.92 26.66 1.77
CA ASP A 453 15.09 26.80 2.63
C ASP A 453 16.12 25.80 2.10
N LYS A 454 17.20 26.31 1.50
CA LYS A 454 18.31 25.45 1.11
C LYS A 454 18.84 24.85 2.41
N PRO A 455 18.80 23.51 2.60
CA PRO A 455 19.43 22.93 3.76
C PRO A 455 20.88 23.38 3.79
N GLU A 456 21.38 23.79 4.96
CA GLU A 456 22.78 24.14 5.14
C GLU A 456 23.64 23.03 4.52
N LYS A 457 24.49 23.40 3.55
CA LYS A 457 25.46 22.49 2.95
C LYS A 457 26.55 22.18 3.97
N THR A 458 26.25 21.39 4.99
CA THR A 458 27.27 20.69 5.76
C THR A 458 27.37 19.28 5.19
N PRO A 459 28.48 18.90 4.53
CA PRO A 459 28.73 17.51 4.18
C PRO A 459 28.62 16.65 5.45
N CYS A 460 27.81 15.61 5.41
CA CYS A 460 27.71 14.63 6.48
C CYS A 460 28.23 13.29 5.97
N THR A 461 29.22 12.74 6.65
CA THR A 461 29.67 11.37 6.50
C THR A 461 28.92 10.46 7.47
N ILE A 462 28.67 9.21 7.07
CA ILE A 462 28.20 8.19 8.02
C ILE A 462 29.40 7.85 8.92
N ALA A 463 29.36 8.30 10.18
CA ALA A 463 30.39 7.99 11.16
C ALA A 463 29.98 6.81 12.06
N ILE A 464 30.98 6.02 12.45
CA ILE A 464 30.82 4.83 13.28
C ILE A 464 30.87 5.27 14.76
N GLY A 465 29.79 5.01 15.51
CA GLY A 465 29.88 5.03 16.98
C GLY A 465 30.70 3.83 17.46
N SER A 466 31.78 4.05 18.21
CA SER A 466 32.58 2.94 18.79
C SER A 466 31.80 2.23 19.91
N GLY A 467 31.52 0.93 19.75
CA GLY A 467 30.89 0.09 20.77
C GLY A 467 30.28 -1.21 20.22
N LYS A 468 29.83 -2.12 21.09
CA LYS A 468 29.20 -3.41 20.73
C LYS A 468 27.83 -3.26 20.02
N SER A 469 27.33 -2.03 19.89
CA SER A 469 26.07 -1.63 19.24
C SER A 469 26.30 -0.36 18.41
N ALA A 470 27.19 -0.44 17.42
CA ALA A 470 27.48 0.69 16.52
C ALA A 470 26.21 1.08 15.73
N LYS A 471 25.67 2.26 16.06
CA LYS A 471 24.56 2.90 15.32
C LYS A 471 25.12 3.82 14.23
N ILE A 472 24.35 4.05 13.17
CA ILE A 472 24.66 5.13 12.22
C ILE A 472 24.51 6.46 12.96
N VAL A 473 25.64 7.13 13.21
CA VAL A 473 25.63 8.50 13.72
C VAL A 473 25.82 9.42 12.53
N ILE A 474 24.83 10.26 12.29
CA ILE A 474 24.97 11.37 11.36
C ILE A 474 25.81 12.43 12.08
N THR A 475 27.08 12.56 11.72
CA THR A 475 27.95 13.61 12.24
C THR A 475 28.08 14.73 11.22
N LYS A 476 27.85 15.98 11.66
CA LYS A 476 28.27 17.16 10.90
C LYS A 476 29.79 17.14 10.78
N GLU A 477 30.36 17.25 9.58
CA GLU A 477 31.78 17.59 9.48
C GLU A 477 31.98 18.98 10.11
N LYS A 478 32.88 19.08 11.10
CA LYS A 478 33.33 20.39 11.57
C LYS A 478 34.05 21.04 10.41
N SER A 479 33.64 22.26 10.03
CA SER A 479 34.45 23.11 9.17
C SER A 479 35.83 23.22 9.79
N THR A 480 36.85 22.71 9.11
CA THR A 480 38.22 23.10 9.37
C THR A 480 38.36 24.53 8.88
N ASP A 481 38.34 25.48 9.82
CA ASP A 481 38.86 26.83 9.58
C ASP A 481 40.35 26.79 9.25
#